data_AF-A0A329SJ99-F1
#
_entry.id   AF-A0A329SJ99-F1
#
_cell.length_a   1.000
_cell.length_b   1.000
_cell.length_c   1.000
_cell.angle_alpha   90.00
_cell.angle_beta   90.00
_cell.angle_gamma   90.00
#
_symmetry.space_group_name_H-M   'P 1'
#
loop_
_entity.id
_entity.type
_entity.pdbx_description
1 polymer ?
#
loop_
_entity_poly.entity_id
_entity_poly.type
_entity_poly.pdbx_seq_one_letter_code
_entity_poly.pdbx_strand_id
1 'polypeptide(L)'
;MIKDLAIPALYRMIMLAPSGSGKTNMAFHIIKSSPNVYAYLHVICRNPNQPLYDYLRDKLDGFVSFYDPDTAPTVDQIRRTPLASGKPELVIFDDITTDKHVLERLVSTFYIRCRHYKLSSILLAHSFFALPKMIRLNSELCVILKANSKRDLQVILKDYNLPGISQEMIFRAYNKCTSHIGQALVIDGVKGQMRWNFDKILDPRDL
;
A
#
# COMPACT_ATOMS: atom_id res chain seq x y z
N MET A 1 10.09 -0.77 -12.74
CA MET A 1 9.97 -1.93 -11.84
C MET A 1 10.83 -1.65 -10.63
N ILE A 2 10.36 -2.00 -9.44
CA ILE A 2 11.21 -2.07 -8.25
C ILE A 2 11.82 -3.47 -8.24
N LYS A 3 13.08 -3.58 -8.65
CA LYS A 3 13.73 -4.87 -8.95
C LYS A 3 13.77 -5.77 -7.72
N ASP A 4 14.21 -5.22 -6.59
CA ASP A 4 14.41 -5.96 -5.33
C ASP A 4 13.11 -6.55 -4.78
N LEU A 5 11.96 -5.96 -5.12
CA LEU A 5 10.65 -6.42 -4.67
C LEU A 5 9.84 -7.13 -5.77
N ALA A 6 10.37 -7.19 -6.99
CA ALA A 6 9.68 -7.70 -8.19
C ALA A 6 8.21 -7.20 -8.32
N ILE A 7 7.99 -5.90 -8.09
CA ILE A 7 6.72 -5.19 -8.31
C ILE A 7 6.89 -4.08 -9.36
N PRO A 8 5.83 -3.67 -10.08
CA PRO A 8 5.92 -2.52 -10.99
C PRO A 8 6.30 -1.24 -10.23
N ALA A 9 6.78 -0.21 -10.94
CA ALA A 9 7.07 1.08 -10.31
C ALA A 9 5.79 1.93 -10.11
N LEU A 10 4.76 1.66 -10.92
CA LEU A 10 3.41 2.18 -10.81
C LEU A 10 2.52 1.10 -10.21
N TYR A 11 1.95 1.35 -9.04
CA TYR A 11 1.01 0.45 -8.39
C TYR A 11 0.07 1.18 -7.43
N ARG A 12 -1.01 0.50 -7.06
CA ARG A 12 -1.91 0.85 -5.96
C ARG A 12 -1.91 -0.27 -4.93
N MET A 13 -1.36 -0.01 -3.77
CA MET A 13 -1.12 -1.01 -2.73
C MET A 13 -1.94 -0.70 -1.48
N ILE A 14 -2.58 -1.71 -0.90
CA ILE A 14 -3.14 -1.64 0.45
C ILE A 14 -2.19 -2.39 1.39
N MET A 15 -1.81 -1.78 2.50
CA MET A 15 -1.02 -2.43 3.54
C MET A 15 -1.85 -2.61 4.80
N LEU A 16 -2.21 -3.86 5.11
CA LEU A 16 -3.11 -4.23 6.19
C LEU A 16 -2.33 -4.61 7.46
N ALA A 17 -2.51 -3.81 8.51
CA ALA A 17 -2.10 -4.16 9.87
C ALA A 17 -2.78 -3.29 10.95
N PRO A 18 -2.96 -3.78 12.20
CA PRO A 18 -3.32 -2.93 13.32
C PRO A 18 -2.22 -1.89 13.62
N SER A 19 -2.53 -0.95 14.51
CA SER A 19 -1.53 -0.02 15.05
C SER A 19 -0.37 -0.78 15.72
N GLY A 20 0.84 -0.23 15.64
CA GLY A 20 2.05 -0.84 16.21
C GLY A 20 2.55 -2.11 15.51
N SER A 21 1.91 -2.58 14.43
CA SER A 21 2.26 -3.85 13.76
C SER A 21 3.28 -3.70 12.61
N GLY A 22 3.97 -2.56 12.52
CA GLY A 22 5.07 -2.35 11.57
C GLY A 22 4.69 -1.86 10.17
N LYS A 23 3.46 -1.36 9.92
CA LYS A 23 3.05 -0.81 8.61
C LYS A 23 4.02 0.24 8.09
N THR A 24 4.32 1.24 8.92
CA THR A 24 5.19 2.34 8.54
C THR A 24 6.62 1.85 8.26
N ASN A 25 7.12 0.88 9.03
CA ASN A 25 8.41 0.23 8.78
C ASN A 25 8.44 -0.54 7.44
N MET A 26 7.37 -1.26 7.11
CA MET A 26 7.27 -1.95 5.81
C MET A 26 7.16 -0.95 4.65
N ALA A 27 6.43 0.17 4.83
CA ALA A 27 6.41 1.24 3.83
C ALA A 27 7.82 1.85 3.62
N PHE A 28 8.59 2.05 4.70
CA PHE A 28 9.99 2.48 4.58
C PHE A 28 10.89 1.44 3.93
N HIS A 29 10.68 0.16 4.21
CA HIS A 29 11.39 -0.91 3.52
C HIS A 29 11.15 -0.82 2.01
N ILE A 30 9.90 -0.60 1.57
CA ILE A 30 9.59 -0.41 0.16
C ILE A 30 10.32 0.81 -0.43
N ILE A 31 10.32 1.95 0.27
CA ILE A 31 11.02 3.17 -0.16
C ILE A 31 12.53 2.90 -0.29
N LYS A 32 13.14 2.26 0.71
CA LYS A 32 14.56 1.94 0.74
C LYS A 32 14.96 0.99 -0.39
N SER A 33 14.09 0.03 -0.72
CA SER A 33 14.26 -0.91 -1.83
C SER A 33 13.91 -0.31 -3.21
N SER A 34 13.57 0.98 -3.27
CA SER A 34 13.20 1.70 -4.49
C SER A 34 14.17 2.85 -4.85
N PRO A 35 15.51 2.67 -4.76
CA PRO A 35 16.44 3.77 -5.01
C PRO A 35 16.30 4.27 -6.45
N ASN A 36 16.22 5.59 -6.62
CA ASN A 36 16.08 6.27 -7.91
C ASN A 36 14.81 5.91 -8.73
N VAL A 37 13.83 5.21 -8.13
CA VAL A 37 12.57 4.85 -8.80
C VAL A 37 11.61 6.02 -8.81
N TYR A 38 11.37 6.61 -7.65
CA TYR A 38 10.47 7.74 -7.50
C TYR A 38 11.21 9.05 -7.74
N ALA A 39 10.49 10.08 -8.16
CA ALA A 39 10.96 11.46 -8.30
C ALA A 39 10.50 12.36 -7.15
N TYR A 40 9.51 11.93 -6.36
CA TYR A 40 9.05 12.63 -5.17
C TYR A 40 8.20 11.71 -4.28
N LEU A 41 8.16 12.01 -2.97
CA LEU A 41 7.29 11.35 -2.00
C LEU A 41 6.25 12.32 -1.43
N HIS A 42 5.00 11.86 -1.31
CA HIS A 42 3.91 12.58 -0.67
C HIS A 42 3.35 11.72 0.46
N VAL A 43 3.21 12.30 1.65
CA VAL A 43 2.59 11.62 2.79
C VAL A 43 1.37 12.42 3.21
N ILE A 44 0.19 11.82 3.12
CA ILE A 44 -1.08 12.41 3.54
C ILE A 44 -1.50 11.71 4.83
N CYS A 45 -1.61 12.46 5.91
CA CYS A 45 -1.81 11.92 7.26
C CYS A 45 -2.45 12.94 8.20
N ARG A 46 -3.18 12.45 9.22
CA ARG A 46 -3.91 13.31 10.18
C ARG A 46 -2.99 14.15 11.08
N ASN A 47 -1.78 13.69 11.37
CA ASN A 47 -0.80 14.45 12.14
C ASN A 47 0.53 14.56 11.37
N PRO A 48 0.67 15.55 10.47
CA PRO A 48 1.89 15.72 9.67
C PRO A 48 3.11 16.18 10.48
N ASN A 49 2.89 16.68 11.71
CA ASN A 49 3.93 17.22 12.59
C ASN A 49 4.19 16.27 13.76
N GLN A 50 4.87 15.16 13.47
CA GLN A 50 5.28 14.18 14.49
C GLN A 50 6.75 13.77 14.30
N PRO A 51 7.45 13.33 15.36
CA PRO A 51 8.90 13.09 15.34
C PRO A 51 9.38 12.16 14.22
N LEU A 52 8.59 11.13 13.89
CA LEU A 52 8.92 10.20 12.79
C LEU A 52 8.95 10.91 11.43
N TYR A 53 8.02 11.83 11.20
CA TYR A 53 7.93 12.58 9.95
C TYR A 53 8.96 13.70 9.89
N ASP A 54 9.28 14.32 11.03
CA ASP A 54 10.41 15.24 11.14
C ASP A 54 11.72 14.55 10.74
N TYR A 55 11.94 13.33 11.25
CA TYR A 55 13.09 12.50 10.86
C TYR A 55 13.11 12.17 9.36
N LEU A 56 11.97 11.84 8.76
CA LEU A 56 11.90 11.62 7.32
C LEU A 56 12.18 12.88 6.50
N ARG A 57 11.69 14.05 6.95
CA ARG A 57 11.96 15.33 6.29
C ARG A 57 13.46 15.62 6.28
N ASP A 58 14.14 15.39 7.40
CA ASP A 58 15.60 15.51 7.50
C ASP A 58 16.32 14.55 6.54
N LYS A 59 15.95 13.26 6.56
CA LYS A 59 16.67 12.23 5.78
C LYS A 59 16.45 12.30 4.28
N LEU A 60 15.32 12.85 3.85
CA LEU A 60 14.95 12.89 2.44
C LEU A 60 15.20 14.27 1.81
N ASP A 61 15.78 15.22 2.55
CA ASP A 61 16.28 16.51 2.04
C ASP A 61 15.36 17.19 1.00
N GLY A 62 14.11 17.46 1.41
CA GLY A 62 13.12 18.13 0.55
C GLY A 62 12.47 17.24 -0.53
N PHE A 63 12.84 15.97 -0.64
CA PHE A 63 12.23 14.98 -1.53
C PHE A 63 10.88 14.42 -1.04
N VAL A 64 10.39 14.91 0.09
CA VAL A 64 9.14 14.50 0.70
C VAL A 64 8.30 15.71 1.12
N SER A 65 6.99 15.62 0.95
CA SER A 65 6.02 16.57 1.51
C SER A 65 4.96 15.86 2.34
N PHE A 66 4.53 16.53 3.41
CA PHE A 66 3.49 16.04 4.33
C PHE A 66 2.26 16.94 4.23
N TYR A 67 1.09 16.33 4.24
CA TYR A 67 -0.18 17.03 4.08
C TYR A 67 -1.20 16.54 5.10
N ASP A 68 -1.96 17.46 5.67
CA ASP A 68 -3.22 17.14 6.33
C ASP A 68 -4.26 16.73 5.27
N PRO A 69 -5.06 15.66 5.46
CA PRO A 69 -6.01 15.18 4.47
C PRO A 69 -7.09 16.20 4.06
N ASP A 70 -7.42 17.16 4.93
CA ASP A 70 -8.44 18.17 4.64
C ASP A 70 -7.93 19.26 3.69
N THR A 71 -6.61 19.45 3.64
CA THR A 71 -5.92 20.46 2.80
C THR A 71 -5.01 19.85 1.73
N ALA A 72 -4.93 18.51 1.67
CA ALA A 72 -4.09 17.81 0.73
C ALA A 72 -4.47 18.15 -0.73
N PRO A 73 -3.48 18.33 -1.63
CA PRO A 73 -3.75 18.55 -3.04
C PRO A 73 -4.48 17.34 -3.64
N THR A 74 -5.31 17.61 -4.63
CA THR A 74 -6.01 16.56 -5.37
C THR A 74 -5.04 15.71 -6.19
N VAL A 75 -5.48 14.54 -6.66
CA VAL A 75 -4.69 13.65 -7.54
C VAL A 75 -4.16 14.36 -8.79
N ASP A 76 -4.88 15.38 -9.27
CA ASP A 76 -4.54 16.16 -10.46
C ASP A 76 -3.47 17.23 -10.19
N GLN A 77 -3.27 17.60 -8.92
CA GLN A 77 -2.47 18.75 -8.50
C GLN A 77 -1.24 18.36 -7.66
N ILE A 78 -1.25 17.17 -7.06
CA ILE A 78 -0.22 16.77 -6.09
C ILE A 78 1.17 16.65 -6.69
N ARG A 79 1.25 16.28 -7.97
CA ARG A 79 2.51 15.94 -8.64
C ARG A 79 3.45 17.15 -8.70
N ARG A 80 4.72 16.99 -8.32
CA ARG A 80 5.70 18.10 -8.33
C ARG A 80 6.55 18.16 -9.59
N THR A 81 6.74 17.04 -10.27
CA THR A 81 7.60 16.96 -11.47
C THR A 81 6.77 16.91 -12.75
N PRO A 82 7.27 17.43 -13.88
CA PRO A 82 6.57 17.31 -15.16
C PRO A 82 6.31 15.84 -15.54
N LEU A 83 5.13 15.54 -16.07
CA LEU A 83 4.77 14.20 -16.59
C LEU A 83 5.77 13.68 -17.65
N ALA A 84 6.34 14.60 -18.41
CA ALA A 84 7.37 14.34 -19.43
C ALA A 84 8.66 13.75 -18.85
N SER A 85 8.95 13.95 -17.56
CA SER A 85 10.13 13.37 -16.89
C SER A 85 10.14 11.84 -16.87
N GLY A 86 8.99 11.20 -17.11
CA GLY A 86 8.91 9.73 -17.14
C GLY A 86 8.84 9.07 -15.76
N LYS A 87 9.37 9.73 -14.71
CA LYS A 87 9.54 9.13 -13.39
C LYS A 87 8.24 9.18 -12.56
N PRO A 88 7.87 8.09 -11.88
CA PRO A 88 6.72 8.09 -10.99
C PRO A 88 6.97 8.90 -9.71
N GLU A 89 5.91 9.31 -9.03
CA GLU A 89 5.95 9.82 -7.65
C GLU A 89 5.12 8.89 -6.76
N LEU A 90 5.42 8.82 -5.46
CA LEU A 90 4.75 7.91 -4.53
C LEU A 90 3.92 8.70 -3.52
N VAL A 91 2.67 8.31 -3.35
CA VAL A 91 1.72 8.87 -2.39
C VAL A 91 1.43 7.82 -1.32
N ILE A 92 1.66 8.17 -0.06
CA ILE A 92 1.41 7.34 1.10
C ILE A 92 0.30 7.97 1.91
N PHE A 93 -0.75 7.20 2.17
CA PHE A 93 -1.86 7.56 3.03
C PHE A 93 -1.67 6.85 4.37
N ASP A 94 -1.33 7.59 5.42
CA ASP A 94 -1.10 7.05 6.76
C ASP A 94 -2.10 7.60 7.76
N ASP A 95 -2.59 6.74 8.66
CA ASP A 95 -3.50 7.07 9.74
C ASP A 95 -4.76 7.88 9.33
N ILE A 96 -5.33 7.58 8.17
CA ILE A 96 -6.57 8.22 7.68
C ILE A 96 -7.74 7.25 7.52
N THR A 97 -7.56 5.97 7.86
CA THR A 97 -8.58 4.93 7.57
C THR A 97 -9.80 4.95 8.49
N THR A 98 -9.77 5.75 9.55
CA THR A 98 -10.92 6.00 10.43
C THR A 98 -11.87 7.03 9.84
N ASP A 99 -11.43 7.85 8.89
CA ASP A 99 -12.23 8.90 8.27
C ASP A 99 -12.82 8.45 6.93
N LYS A 100 -14.10 8.10 6.94
CA LYS A 100 -14.82 7.65 5.73
C LYS A 100 -14.91 8.74 4.66
N HIS A 101 -15.10 10.00 5.06
CA HIS A 101 -15.22 11.11 4.12
C HIS A 101 -13.90 11.35 3.38
N VAL A 102 -12.78 11.29 4.08
CA VAL A 102 -11.44 11.37 3.47
C VAL A 102 -11.20 10.17 2.54
N LEU A 103 -11.54 8.95 2.98
CA LEU A 103 -11.39 7.76 2.13
C LEU A 103 -12.19 7.86 0.83
N GLU A 104 -13.44 8.33 0.90
CA GLU A 104 -14.32 8.45 -0.27
C GLU A 104 -13.93 9.63 -1.17
N ARG A 105 -13.75 10.82 -0.60
CA ARG A 105 -13.49 12.05 -1.39
C ARG A 105 -12.07 12.12 -1.93
N LEU A 106 -11.08 11.71 -1.14
CA LEU A 106 -9.67 11.86 -1.48
C LEU A 106 -9.10 10.54 -1.97
N VAL A 107 -8.98 9.54 -1.09
CA VAL A 107 -8.20 8.32 -1.39
C VAL A 107 -8.77 7.53 -2.56
N SER A 108 -10.10 7.44 -2.67
CA SER A 108 -10.74 6.74 -3.79
C SER A 108 -10.39 7.37 -5.13
N THR A 109 -10.32 8.70 -5.23
CA THR A 109 -9.93 9.39 -6.48
C THR A 109 -8.49 9.08 -6.88
N PHE A 110 -7.58 9.01 -5.91
CA PHE A 110 -6.21 8.54 -6.13
C PHE A 110 -6.19 7.10 -6.63
N TYR A 111 -6.91 6.18 -5.98
CA TYR A 111 -6.93 4.78 -6.43
C TYR A 111 -7.55 4.61 -7.81
N ILE A 112 -8.47 5.48 -8.23
CA ILE A 112 -9.04 5.40 -9.58
C ILE A 112 -8.08 6.01 -10.61
N ARG A 113 -7.51 7.18 -10.35
CA ARG A 113 -6.90 8.04 -11.39
C ARG A 113 -5.37 8.15 -11.34
N CYS A 114 -4.70 7.70 -10.27
CA CYS A 114 -3.26 7.96 -10.05
C CYS A 114 -2.35 7.51 -11.21
N ARG A 115 -2.71 6.43 -11.91
CA ARG A 115 -1.94 5.91 -13.05
C ARG A 115 -1.79 6.92 -14.20
N HIS A 116 -2.82 7.73 -14.45
CA HIS A 116 -2.79 8.78 -15.49
C HIS A 116 -1.76 9.87 -15.18
N TYR A 117 -1.44 10.05 -13.89
CA TYR A 117 -0.52 11.06 -13.38
C TYR A 117 0.86 10.47 -13.01
N LYS A 118 1.13 9.21 -13.39
CA LYS A 118 2.33 8.45 -12.99
C LYS A 118 2.55 8.50 -11.48
N LEU A 119 1.48 8.28 -10.71
CA LEU A 119 1.51 8.21 -9.27
C LEU A 119 1.32 6.76 -8.81
N SER A 120 2.17 6.33 -7.89
CA SER A 120 1.95 5.13 -7.07
C SER A 120 1.29 5.50 -5.76
N SER A 121 0.48 4.60 -5.23
CA SER A 121 -0.27 4.83 -3.99
C SER A 121 -0.08 3.68 -3.02
N ILE A 122 0.19 3.99 -1.75
CA ILE A 122 0.15 3.05 -0.62
C ILE A 122 -0.87 3.57 0.40
N LEU A 123 -1.86 2.76 0.76
CA LEU A 123 -2.78 3.03 1.86
C LEU A 123 -2.46 2.12 3.04
N LEU A 124 -2.07 2.71 4.17
CA LEU A 124 -1.85 2.00 5.42
C LEU A 124 -3.19 1.84 6.14
N ALA A 125 -3.72 0.62 6.15
CA ALA A 125 -5.07 0.31 6.60
C ALA A 125 -5.11 -0.61 7.81
N HIS A 126 -6.10 -0.39 8.69
CA HIS A 126 -6.37 -1.25 9.85
C HIS A 126 -7.35 -2.38 9.53
N SER A 127 -8.30 -2.18 8.63
CA SER A 127 -9.22 -3.21 8.17
C SER A 127 -9.39 -3.08 6.67
N PHE A 128 -9.26 -4.19 5.96
CA PHE A 128 -9.55 -4.25 4.54
C PHE A 128 -11.05 -4.20 4.30
N PHE A 129 -11.83 -4.92 5.11
CA PHE A 129 -13.29 -4.95 5.02
C PHE A 129 -13.91 -3.55 5.15
N ALA A 130 -13.36 -2.69 6.02
CA ALA A 130 -13.89 -1.35 6.27
C ALA A 130 -13.60 -0.34 5.14
N LEU A 131 -12.65 -0.62 4.24
CA LEU A 131 -12.32 0.32 3.16
C LEU A 131 -13.45 0.42 2.13
N PRO A 132 -13.68 1.60 1.52
CA PRO A 132 -14.58 1.73 0.37
C PRO A 132 -14.27 0.72 -0.74
N LYS A 133 -15.32 0.14 -1.34
CA LYS A 133 -15.20 -0.87 -2.41
C LYS A 133 -14.35 -0.37 -3.58
N MET A 134 -14.46 0.90 -3.93
CA MET A 134 -13.68 1.52 -5.02
C MET A 134 -12.17 1.47 -4.76
N ILE A 135 -11.72 1.64 -3.51
CA ILE A 135 -10.30 1.53 -3.17
C ILE A 135 -9.83 0.09 -3.35
N ARG A 136 -10.60 -0.87 -2.83
CA ARG A 136 -10.24 -2.29 -2.84
C ARG A 136 -10.18 -2.85 -4.26
N LEU A 137 -11.20 -2.60 -5.09
CA LEU A 137 -11.23 -3.10 -6.47
C LEU A 137 -10.19 -2.46 -7.39
N ASN A 138 -9.70 -1.26 -7.05
CA ASN A 138 -8.64 -0.61 -7.83
C ASN A 138 -7.23 -0.93 -7.30
N SER A 139 -7.11 -1.57 -6.14
CA SER A 139 -5.82 -2.01 -5.61
C SER A 139 -5.27 -3.21 -6.39
N GLU A 140 -3.98 -3.19 -6.65
CA GLU A 140 -3.24 -4.24 -7.37
C GLU A 140 -2.48 -5.16 -6.43
N LEU A 141 -2.07 -4.60 -5.29
CA LEU A 141 -1.27 -5.29 -4.29
C LEU A 141 -1.96 -5.15 -2.93
N CYS A 142 -2.03 -6.25 -2.18
CA CYS A 142 -2.39 -6.22 -0.76
C CYS A 142 -1.29 -6.86 0.07
N VAL A 143 -0.62 -6.06 0.91
CA VAL A 143 0.43 -6.52 1.84
C VAL A 143 -0.20 -6.70 3.21
N ILE A 144 -0.26 -7.93 3.69
CA ILE A 144 -0.91 -8.30 4.95
C ILE A 144 0.18 -8.65 5.97
N LEU A 145 0.49 -7.71 6.85
CA LEU A 145 1.38 -7.94 8.00
C LEU A 145 0.62 -8.65 9.12
N LYS A 146 -0.63 -8.23 9.35
CA LYS A 146 -1.53 -8.83 10.34
C LYS A 146 -2.97 -8.44 10.02
N ALA A 147 -3.86 -9.40 9.88
CA ALA A 147 -5.28 -9.13 9.74
C ALA A 147 -5.92 -8.94 11.12
N ASN A 148 -6.81 -7.95 11.26
CA ASN A 148 -7.58 -7.76 12.49
C ASN A 148 -8.70 -8.78 12.65
N SER A 149 -9.20 -9.33 11.54
CA SER A 149 -10.28 -10.30 11.54
C SER A 149 -10.16 -11.32 10.41
N LYS A 150 -10.77 -12.49 10.60
CA LYS A 150 -10.98 -13.47 9.50
C LYS A 150 -11.78 -12.87 8.35
N ARG A 151 -12.66 -11.90 8.64
CA ARG A 151 -13.48 -11.21 7.65
C ARG A 151 -12.64 -10.40 6.65
N ASP A 152 -11.53 -9.81 7.08
CA ASP A 152 -10.61 -9.12 6.17
C ASP A 152 -10.08 -10.08 5.10
N LEU A 153 -9.59 -11.25 5.51
CA LEU A 153 -9.06 -12.27 4.59
C LEU A 153 -10.12 -12.81 3.62
N GLN A 154 -11.35 -13.01 4.10
CA GLN A 154 -12.46 -13.44 3.25
C GLN A 154 -12.82 -12.40 2.18
N VAL A 155 -12.79 -11.12 2.53
CA VAL A 155 -13.11 -10.03 1.59
C VAL A 155 -11.97 -9.84 0.58
N ILE A 156 -10.71 -9.98 1.02
CA ILE A 156 -9.54 -9.99 0.14
C ILE A 156 -9.68 -11.09 -0.91
N LEU A 157 -10.00 -12.32 -0.50
CA LEU A 157 -10.18 -13.44 -1.43
C LEU A 157 -11.32 -13.21 -2.44
N LYS A 158 -12.36 -12.46 -2.06
CA LYS A 158 -13.47 -12.11 -2.96
C LYS A 158 -13.12 -11.01 -3.94
N ASP A 159 -12.37 -10.01 -3.50
CA ASP A 159 -12.05 -8.83 -4.31
C ASP A 159 -10.84 -9.07 -5.24
N TYR A 160 -9.95 -10.02 -4.90
CA TYR A 160 -8.80 -10.39 -5.71
C TYR A 160 -9.06 -11.70 -6.48
N ASN A 161 -8.79 -11.70 -7.79
CA ASN A 161 -8.86 -12.91 -8.61
C ASN A 161 -7.62 -13.77 -8.35
N LEU A 162 -7.75 -14.79 -7.51
CA LEU A 162 -6.70 -15.76 -7.17
C LEU A 162 -7.14 -17.17 -7.61
N PRO A 163 -6.89 -17.57 -8.86
CA PRO A 163 -7.36 -18.83 -9.40
C PRO A 163 -6.88 -20.02 -8.57
N GLY A 164 -7.82 -20.91 -8.21
CA GLY A 164 -7.50 -22.13 -7.46
C GLY A 164 -7.20 -21.93 -5.97
N ILE A 165 -7.27 -20.69 -5.45
CA ILE A 165 -7.07 -20.43 -4.02
C ILE A 165 -8.39 -20.53 -3.26
N SER A 166 -8.45 -21.47 -2.32
CA SER A 166 -9.59 -21.61 -1.41
C SER A 166 -9.46 -20.69 -0.19
N GLN A 167 -10.56 -20.54 0.55
CA GLN A 167 -10.56 -19.82 1.82
C GLN A 167 -9.60 -20.45 2.85
N GLU A 168 -9.49 -21.78 2.86
CA GLU A 168 -8.57 -22.48 3.76
C GLU A 168 -7.11 -22.19 3.38
N MET A 169 -6.79 -22.23 2.09
CA MET A 169 -5.45 -21.94 1.58
C MET A 169 -4.97 -20.54 1.95
N ILE A 170 -5.81 -19.51 1.81
CA ILE A 170 -5.42 -18.14 2.21
C ILE A 170 -5.20 -18.04 3.72
N PHE A 171 -5.97 -18.75 4.56
CA PHE A 171 -5.72 -18.77 6.01
C PHE A 171 -4.40 -19.46 6.35
N ARG A 172 -4.09 -20.59 5.71
CA ARG A 172 -2.82 -21.31 5.91
C ARG A 172 -1.64 -20.47 5.42
N ALA A 173 -1.75 -19.85 4.25
CA ALA A 173 -0.75 -18.92 3.72
C ALA A 173 -0.52 -17.74 4.67
N TYR A 174 -1.59 -17.13 5.18
CA TYR A 174 -1.51 -16.03 6.15
C TYR A 174 -0.77 -16.47 7.41
N ASN A 175 -1.22 -17.54 8.08
CA ASN A 175 -0.59 -18.03 9.31
C ASN A 175 0.90 -18.37 9.10
N LYS A 176 1.25 -18.97 7.95
CA LYS A 176 2.63 -19.29 7.59
C LYS A 176 3.48 -18.03 7.39
N CYS A 177 3.00 -17.09 6.59
CA CYS A 177 3.78 -15.92 6.17
C CYS A 177 3.88 -14.83 7.25
N THR A 178 2.92 -14.76 8.18
CA THR A 178 2.90 -13.77 9.27
C THR A 178 3.29 -14.37 10.62
N SER A 179 3.95 -15.53 10.62
CA SER A 179 4.38 -16.23 11.84
C SER A 179 5.44 -15.45 12.62
N HIS A 180 6.23 -14.61 11.94
CA HIS A 180 7.24 -13.74 12.55
C HIS A 180 6.96 -12.26 12.26
N ILE A 181 7.30 -11.41 13.23
CA ILE A 181 7.17 -9.95 13.11
C ILE A 181 8.00 -9.47 11.91
N GLY A 182 7.41 -8.58 11.10
CA GLY A 182 8.05 -8.00 9.92
C GLY A 182 7.89 -8.84 8.65
N GLN A 183 7.35 -10.06 8.75
CA GLN A 183 6.97 -10.86 7.59
C GLN A 183 5.51 -10.60 7.19
N ALA A 184 5.20 -10.76 5.91
CA ALA A 184 3.89 -10.48 5.35
C ALA A 184 3.44 -11.56 4.35
N LEU A 185 2.13 -11.78 4.28
CA LEU A 185 1.49 -12.36 3.10
C LEU A 185 1.23 -11.23 2.10
N VAL A 186 1.74 -11.35 0.88
CA VAL A 186 1.47 -10.39 -0.19
C VAL A 186 0.56 -11.03 -1.23
N ILE A 187 -0.56 -10.37 -1.50
CA ILE A 187 -1.47 -10.72 -2.59
C ILE A 187 -1.10 -9.86 -3.80
N ASP A 188 -0.72 -10.52 -4.89
CA ASP A 188 -0.40 -9.90 -6.16
C ASP A 188 -1.56 -10.11 -7.13
N GLY A 189 -2.48 -9.15 -7.16
CA GLY A 189 -3.69 -9.22 -7.98
C GLY A 189 -3.44 -9.07 -9.47
N VAL A 190 -2.29 -8.50 -9.86
CA VAL A 190 -1.91 -8.39 -11.28
C VAL A 190 -1.51 -9.76 -11.82
N LYS A 191 -0.80 -10.55 -11.03
CA LYS A 191 -0.33 -11.89 -11.40
C LYS A 191 -1.25 -13.02 -10.92
N GLY A 192 -2.27 -12.71 -10.10
CA GLY A 192 -3.20 -13.68 -9.55
C GLY A 192 -2.55 -14.69 -8.59
N GLN A 193 -1.58 -14.24 -7.80
CA GLN A 193 -0.76 -15.11 -6.95
C GLN A 193 -0.58 -14.59 -5.53
N MET A 194 -0.21 -15.48 -4.61
CA MET A 194 0.21 -15.14 -3.25
C MET A 194 1.73 -15.25 -3.12
N ARG A 195 2.33 -14.40 -2.29
CA ARG A 195 3.77 -14.34 -2.04
C ARG A 195 4.03 -14.26 -0.53
N TRP A 196 5.11 -14.89 -0.09
CA TRP A 196 5.70 -14.61 1.22
C TRP A 196 6.68 -13.46 1.06
N ASN A 197 6.38 -12.35 1.75
CA ASN A 197 7.02 -11.06 1.54
C ASN A 197 6.98 -10.69 0.05
N PHE A 198 8.06 -10.15 -0.47
CA PHE A 198 8.22 -9.86 -1.89
C PHE A 198 9.09 -10.90 -2.60
N ASP A 199 9.66 -11.89 -1.92
CA ASP A 199 10.72 -12.70 -2.52
C ASP A 199 10.21 -14.03 -3.08
N LYS A 200 9.22 -14.64 -2.43
CA LYS A 200 8.82 -16.02 -2.70
C LYS A 200 7.36 -16.12 -3.12
N ILE A 201 7.10 -16.63 -4.32
CA ILE A 201 5.76 -17.01 -4.75
C ILE A 201 5.36 -18.29 -3.99
N LEU A 202 4.13 -18.32 -3.48
CA LEU A 202 3.57 -19.50 -2.81
C LEU A 202 2.94 -20.41 -3.85
N ASP A 203 3.30 -21.68 -3.83
CA ASP A 203 2.61 -22.71 -4.61
C ASP A 203 1.32 -23.11 -3.86
N PRO A 204 0.14 -23.07 -4.51
CA PRO A 204 -1.10 -23.54 -3.91
C PRO A 204 -1.01 -24.99 -3.39
N ARG A 205 -0.16 -25.84 -3.97
CA ARG A 205 0.03 -27.24 -3.54
C ARG A 205 0.76 -27.36 -2.20
N ASP A 206 1.48 -26.32 -1.79
CA ASP A 206 2.23 -26.25 -0.53
C ASP A 206 1.43 -25.60 0.62
N LEU A 207 0.14 -25.34 0.38
CA LEU A 207 -0.79 -24.64 1.28
C LEU A 207 -1.90 -25.58 1.77
#